data_AF-A0A351C4E4-F1
#
_entry.id   AF-A0A351C4E4-F1
#
_cell.length_a   1.000
_cell.length_b   1.000
_cell.length_c   1.000
_cell.angle_alpha   90.00
_cell.angle_beta   90.00
_cell.angle_gamma   90.00
#
_symmetry.space_group_name_H-M   'P 1'
#
loop_
_entity.id
_entity.type
_entity.pdbx_description
1 polymer ?
#
loop_
_entity_poly.entity_id
_entity_poly.type
_entity_poly.pdbx_seq_one_letter_code
_entity_poly.pdbx_strand_id
1 'polypeptide(L)'
;FGARFGPGAFIDPSLAQPFSIIACDEHRALAHKIAREAIQLADPEHGRVKIKPTQLAAKSTACVLVRPHTTYNDPTAAPLKTSFLESFPTGGYFEVLPDTQDDELEDLSLELESFTNVIIAVIVKPAAWHKFGLLPSQAAFVREMTSQQEVILVALGSPIVLADFPDASSSICAFSDVEPSMLALVDFLKKHEIDPLHQSYSLHSS
;
A
#
# COMPACT_ATOMS: atom_id res chain seq x y z
N PHE A 1 24.86 27.44 -17.11
CA PHE A 1 23.62 26.95 -17.74
C PHE A 1 23.91 26.16 -19.03
N GLY A 2 24.59 26.73 -20.03
CA GLY A 2 25.05 25.97 -21.21
C GLY A 2 25.97 24.77 -20.90
N ALA A 3 26.72 24.82 -19.79
CA ALA A 3 27.51 23.68 -19.30
C ALA A 3 26.67 22.53 -18.71
N ARG A 4 25.40 22.77 -18.34
CA ARG A 4 24.50 21.76 -17.72
C ARG A 4 23.53 21.15 -18.72
N PHE A 5 23.13 21.91 -19.74
CA PHE A 5 22.08 21.54 -20.70
C PHE A 5 22.57 21.53 -22.15
N GLY A 6 23.87 21.70 -22.39
CA GLY A 6 24.47 21.70 -23.72
C GLY A 6 24.26 23.00 -24.53
N PRO A 7 25.04 23.18 -25.61
CA PRO A 7 24.79 24.24 -26.59
C PRO A 7 23.47 23.96 -27.32
N GLY A 8 22.61 24.99 -27.44
CA GLY A 8 21.34 24.90 -28.19
C GLY A 8 20.07 24.77 -27.35
N ALA A 9 20.16 24.52 -26.03
CA ALA A 9 18.98 24.38 -25.17
C ALA A 9 18.05 25.62 -25.15
N PHE A 10 18.56 26.81 -25.45
CA PHE A 10 17.77 28.04 -25.57
C PHE A 10 17.06 28.20 -26.92
N ILE A 11 17.53 27.47 -27.94
CA ILE A 11 16.98 27.48 -29.30
C ILE A 11 15.99 26.32 -29.43
N ASP A 12 16.35 25.16 -28.88
CA ASP A 12 15.53 23.96 -28.83
C ASP A 12 15.74 23.25 -27.47
N PRO A 13 14.81 23.43 -26.51
CA PRO A 13 14.87 22.77 -25.22
C PRO A 13 14.87 21.24 -25.28
N SER A 14 14.42 20.64 -26.38
CA SER A 14 14.42 19.17 -26.55
C SER A 14 15.84 18.61 -26.71
N LEU A 15 16.82 19.44 -27.07
CA LEU A 15 18.24 19.07 -27.15
C LEU A 15 18.93 19.02 -25.78
N ALA A 16 18.28 19.57 -24.74
CA ALA A 16 18.88 19.66 -23.41
C ALA A 16 19.02 18.30 -22.72
N GLN A 17 18.06 17.39 -22.95
CA GLN A 17 18.09 16.02 -22.44
C GLN A 17 17.34 15.08 -23.40
N PRO A 18 17.95 13.96 -23.82
CA PRO A 18 17.27 13.01 -24.69
C PRO A 18 16.15 12.33 -23.91
N PHE A 19 14.98 12.17 -24.52
CA PHE A 19 13.83 11.51 -23.89
C PHE A 19 14.13 10.09 -23.37
N SER A 20 15.18 9.43 -23.90
CA SER A 20 15.63 8.11 -23.46
C SER A 20 16.05 8.05 -21.98
N ILE A 21 16.36 9.17 -21.33
CA ILE A 21 16.68 9.17 -19.90
C ILE A 21 15.43 9.31 -19.02
N ILE A 22 14.29 9.72 -19.57
CA ILE A 22 13.06 9.87 -18.78
C ILE A 22 12.55 8.49 -18.39
N ALA A 23 12.39 8.26 -17.07
CA ALA A 23 11.92 6.99 -16.52
C ALA A 23 12.72 5.75 -16.99
N CYS A 24 14.03 5.92 -17.23
CA CYS A 24 14.96 4.81 -17.45
C CYS A 24 15.09 3.92 -16.20
N ASP A 25 15.71 2.75 -16.36
CA ASP A 25 15.82 1.74 -15.31
C ASP A 25 16.54 2.27 -14.07
N GLU A 26 17.56 3.13 -14.23
CA GLU A 26 18.26 3.74 -13.11
C GLU A 26 17.35 4.66 -12.28
N HIS A 27 16.48 5.44 -12.95
CA HIS A 27 15.50 6.28 -12.27
C HIS A 27 14.45 5.46 -11.54
N ARG A 28 13.94 4.38 -12.16
CA ARG A 28 12.97 3.47 -11.54
C ARG A 28 13.57 2.76 -10.33
N ALA A 29 14.79 2.26 -10.46
CA ALA A 29 15.52 1.60 -9.38
C ALA A 29 15.76 2.55 -8.20
N LEU A 30 16.18 3.80 -8.47
CA LEU A 30 16.37 4.80 -7.44
C LEU A 30 15.05 5.18 -6.74
N ALA A 31 13.98 5.38 -7.51
CA ALA A 31 12.66 5.69 -6.96
C ALA A 31 12.14 4.54 -6.07
N HIS A 32 12.29 3.28 -6.51
CA HIS A 32 11.92 2.10 -5.72
C HIS A 32 12.73 1.98 -4.44
N LYS A 33 14.05 2.22 -4.52
CA LYS A 33 14.93 2.25 -3.34
C LYS A 33 14.46 3.29 -2.31
N ILE A 34 14.22 4.52 -2.76
CA ILE A 34 13.73 5.60 -1.88
C ILE A 34 12.40 5.21 -1.26
N ALA A 35 11.46 4.69 -2.05
CA ALA A 35 10.15 4.26 -1.56
C ALA A 35 10.27 3.18 -0.48
N ARG A 36 11.15 2.18 -0.67
CA ARG A 36 11.41 1.12 0.33
C ARG A 36 12.01 1.66 1.62
N GLU A 37 12.96 2.58 1.53
CA GLU A 37 13.60 3.20 2.69
C GLU A 37 12.67 4.17 3.42
N ALA A 38 11.66 4.70 2.73
CA ALA A 38 10.70 5.64 3.28
C ALA A 38 9.54 4.98 4.04
N ILE A 39 9.31 3.67 3.93
CA ILE A 39 8.21 3.00 4.65
C ILE A 39 8.42 3.15 6.16
N GLN A 40 7.38 3.61 6.85
CA GLN A 40 7.38 3.78 8.31
C GLN A 40 6.28 2.96 8.97
N LEU A 41 6.58 2.49 10.18
CA LEU A 41 5.59 2.00 11.13
C LEU A 41 5.15 3.19 12.00
N ALA A 42 3.85 3.47 12.02
CA ALA A 42 3.31 4.62 12.74
C ALA A 42 3.40 4.44 14.26
N ASP A 43 3.36 3.20 14.75
CA ASP A 43 3.61 2.87 16.15
C ASP A 43 4.68 1.76 16.26
N PRO A 44 5.96 2.14 16.43
CA PRO A 44 7.04 1.17 16.59
C PRO A 44 7.04 0.47 17.97
N GLU A 45 6.27 0.96 18.95
CA GLU A 45 6.18 0.36 20.30
C GLU A 45 5.05 -0.68 20.41
N HIS A 46 3.93 -0.51 19.68
CA HIS A 46 2.77 -1.41 19.76
C HIS A 46 2.72 -2.59 18.78
N GLY A 47 3.69 -2.77 17.88
CA GLY A 47 3.67 -3.98 17.08
C GLY A 47 4.75 -4.11 16.03
N ARG A 48 5.33 -5.31 15.94
CA ARG A 48 5.98 -5.75 14.71
C ARG A 48 4.89 -6.17 13.74
N VAL A 49 5.00 -5.76 12.48
CA VAL A 49 4.15 -6.31 11.41
C VAL A 49 4.38 -7.81 11.36
N LYS A 50 3.30 -8.58 11.52
CA LYS A 50 3.31 -10.04 11.49
C LYS A 50 2.27 -10.49 10.47
N ILE A 51 2.72 -10.93 9.31
CA ILE A 51 1.85 -11.62 8.38
C ILE A 51 1.96 -13.11 8.71
N LYS A 52 0.84 -13.70 9.13
CA LYS A 52 0.76 -15.12 9.47
C LYS A 52 0.96 -15.94 8.20
N PRO A 53 1.76 -17.02 8.25
CA PRO A 53 1.98 -17.84 7.08
C PRO A 53 0.69 -18.51 6.63
N THR A 54 0.56 -18.61 5.31
CA THR A 54 -0.54 -19.32 4.66
C THR A 54 -0.55 -20.79 5.07
N GLN A 55 -1.67 -21.29 5.61
CA GLN A 55 -1.90 -22.74 5.67
C GLN A 55 -2.26 -23.24 4.28
N LEU A 56 -1.61 -24.32 3.81
CA LEU A 56 -1.94 -24.92 2.51
C LEU A 56 -3.45 -25.24 2.48
N ALA A 57 -4.16 -24.68 1.49
CA ALA A 57 -5.60 -24.75 1.23
C ALA A 57 -6.51 -23.64 1.79
N ALA A 58 -5.99 -22.65 2.53
CA ALA A 58 -6.78 -21.50 3.00
C ALA A 58 -6.48 -20.21 2.20
N LYS A 59 -7.47 -19.32 2.11
CA LYS A 59 -7.28 -17.94 1.62
C LYS A 59 -6.28 -17.24 2.54
N SER A 60 -5.16 -16.79 1.99
CA SER A 60 -4.02 -16.34 2.80
C SER A 60 -4.16 -14.91 3.28
N THR A 61 -4.05 -13.98 2.35
CA THR A 61 -3.93 -12.56 2.62
C THR A 61 -4.86 -11.81 1.68
N ALA A 62 -5.77 -11.02 2.24
CA ALA A 62 -6.55 -10.05 1.48
C ALA A 62 -5.88 -8.68 1.52
N CYS A 63 -5.87 -8.00 0.39
CA CYS A 63 -5.55 -6.58 0.30
C CYS A 63 -6.78 -5.83 -0.22
N VAL A 64 -7.29 -4.91 0.59
CA VAL A 64 -8.36 -3.99 0.24
C VAL A 64 -7.75 -2.62 -0.04
N LEU A 65 -7.86 -2.11 -1.25
CA LEU A 65 -7.47 -0.75 -1.59
C LEU A 65 -8.69 0.18 -1.51
N VAL A 66 -8.68 1.10 -0.57
CA VAL A 66 -9.73 2.10 -0.38
C VAL A 66 -9.35 3.39 -1.08
N ARG A 67 -10.20 3.83 -2.01
CA ARG A 67 -9.98 5.00 -2.88
C ARG A 67 -11.14 5.98 -2.65
N PRO A 68 -11.00 6.96 -1.76
CA PRO A 68 -12.08 7.90 -1.44
C PRO A 68 -12.41 8.85 -2.61
N HIS A 69 -11.44 9.05 -3.50
CA HIS A 69 -11.58 9.88 -4.68
C HIS A 69 -10.89 9.19 -5.86
N THR A 70 -11.54 9.22 -7.03
CA THR A 70 -10.97 8.73 -8.29
C THR A 70 -11.17 9.79 -9.36
N THR A 71 -10.07 10.30 -9.89
CA THR A 71 -10.03 11.21 -11.04
C THR A 71 -9.35 10.50 -12.21
N TYR A 72 -9.59 10.99 -13.44
CA TYR A 72 -8.96 10.43 -14.64
C TYR A 72 -7.42 10.39 -14.58
N ASN A 73 -6.81 11.33 -13.83
CA ASN A 73 -5.36 11.45 -13.69
C ASN A 73 -4.79 10.67 -12.50
N ASP A 74 -5.62 9.97 -11.72
CA ASP A 74 -5.10 9.21 -10.60
C ASP A 74 -4.33 7.98 -11.08
N PRO A 75 -3.21 7.63 -10.40
CA PRO A 75 -2.54 6.36 -10.64
C PRO A 75 -3.53 5.19 -10.62
N THR A 76 -3.34 4.26 -11.55
CA THR A 76 -4.13 3.03 -11.58
C THR A 76 -3.77 2.16 -10.37
N ALA A 77 -4.73 1.38 -9.85
CA ALA A 77 -4.45 0.35 -8.85
C ALA A 77 -3.63 -0.84 -9.39
N ALA A 78 -3.41 -0.91 -10.71
CA ALA A 78 -2.80 -2.05 -11.38
C ALA A 78 -1.42 -2.46 -10.83
N PRO A 79 -0.47 -1.56 -10.51
CA PRO A 79 0.82 -1.96 -9.96
C PRO A 79 0.70 -2.66 -8.61
N LEU A 80 -0.13 -2.12 -7.70
CA LEU A 80 -0.37 -2.73 -6.40
C LEU A 80 -1.03 -4.10 -6.56
N LYS A 81 -2.11 -4.18 -7.34
CA LYS A 81 -2.84 -5.42 -7.59
C LYS A 81 -1.95 -6.52 -8.16
N THR A 82 -1.19 -6.20 -9.21
CA THR A 82 -0.34 -7.18 -9.91
C THR A 82 0.75 -7.70 -8.98
N SER A 83 1.51 -6.80 -8.35
CA SER A 83 2.60 -7.17 -7.45
C SER A 83 2.10 -7.95 -6.22
N PHE A 84 0.94 -7.54 -5.67
CA PHE A 84 0.32 -8.23 -4.54
C PHE A 84 -0.08 -9.67 -4.89
N LEU A 85 -0.79 -9.89 -6.00
CA LEU A 85 -1.23 -11.23 -6.39
C LEU A 85 -0.07 -12.14 -6.83
N GLU A 86 1.01 -11.58 -7.36
CA GLU A 86 2.25 -12.33 -7.61
C GLU A 86 2.96 -12.74 -6.31
N SER A 87 2.89 -11.89 -5.27
CA SER A 87 3.51 -12.17 -3.97
C SER A 87 2.66 -13.04 -3.06
N PHE A 88 1.34 -12.99 -3.20
CA PHE A 88 0.35 -13.76 -2.44
C PHE A 88 -0.60 -14.49 -3.40
N PRO A 89 -0.17 -15.61 -4.04
CA PRO A 89 -0.95 -16.28 -5.09
C PRO A 89 -2.32 -16.84 -4.65
N THR A 90 -2.49 -17.11 -3.36
CA THR A 90 -3.76 -17.54 -2.73
C THR A 90 -4.49 -16.38 -2.04
N GLY A 91 -4.05 -15.15 -2.28
CA GLY A 91 -4.61 -13.95 -1.72
C GLY A 91 -5.81 -13.41 -2.49
N GLY A 92 -6.47 -12.42 -1.90
CA GLY A 92 -7.59 -11.69 -2.49
C GLY A 92 -7.24 -10.22 -2.66
N TYR A 93 -7.69 -9.61 -3.75
CA TYR A 93 -7.50 -8.19 -3.98
C TYR A 93 -8.83 -7.52 -4.29
N PHE A 94 -9.18 -6.52 -3.49
CA PHE A 94 -10.46 -5.82 -3.54
C PHE A 94 -10.24 -4.32 -3.62
N GLU A 95 -11.15 -3.61 -4.27
CA GLU A 95 -11.17 -2.14 -4.29
C GLU A 95 -12.47 -1.64 -3.68
N VAL A 96 -12.35 -0.66 -2.78
CA VAL A 96 -13.48 0.11 -2.27
C VAL A 96 -13.38 1.50 -2.90
N LEU A 97 -14.36 1.83 -3.73
CA LEU A 97 -14.42 3.05 -4.54
C LEU A 97 -15.39 4.06 -3.92
N PRO A 98 -15.46 5.29 -4.45
CA PRO A 98 -16.39 6.31 -3.94
C PRO A 98 -17.87 5.93 -4.10
N ASP A 99 -18.18 5.06 -5.06
CA ASP A 99 -19.50 4.60 -5.45
C ASP A 99 -19.82 3.19 -4.97
N THR A 100 -18.92 2.53 -4.22
CA THR A 100 -19.22 1.26 -3.54
C THR A 100 -20.36 1.46 -2.56
N GLN A 101 -21.41 0.64 -2.70
CA GLN A 101 -22.62 0.72 -1.90
C GLN A 101 -22.43 0.01 -0.54
N ASP A 102 -23.30 0.33 0.43
CA ASP A 102 -23.21 -0.22 1.79
C ASP A 102 -23.40 -1.75 1.82
N ASP A 103 -24.28 -2.31 0.97
CA ASP A 103 -24.46 -3.76 0.82
C ASP A 103 -23.22 -4.46 0.24
N GLU A 104 -22.55 -3.83 -0.72
CA GLU A 104 -21.25 -4.31 -1.24
C GLU A 104 -20.15 -4.29 -0.16
N LEU A 105 -20.17 -3.30 0.74
CA LEU A 105 -19.25 -3.23 1.88
C LEU A 105 -19.54 -4.33 2.91
N GLU A 106 -20.82 -4.60 3.20
CA GLU A 106 -21.23 -5.70 4.09
C GLU A 106 -20.81 -7.06 3.52
N ASP A 107 -21.05 -7.32 2.24
CA ASP A 107 -20.62 -8.54 1.56
C ASP A 107 -19.10 -8.70 1.58
N LEU A 108 -18.36 -7.61 1.35
CA LEU A 108 -16.90 -7.61 1.43
C LEU A 108 -16.40 -7.92 2.85
N SER A 109 -17.01 -7.33 3.89
CA SER A 109 -16.67 -7.64 5.29
C SER A 109 -16.78 -9.14 5.57
N LEU A 110 -17.89 -9.76 5.16
CA LEU A 110 -18.11 -11.20 5.31
C LEU A 110 -17.10 -12.03 4.51
N GLU A 111 -16.75 -11.61 3.29
CA GLU A 111 -15.71 -12.30 2.51
C GLU A 111 -14.33 -12.21 3.20
N LEU A 112 -14.01 -11.08 3.82
CA LEU A 112 -12.72 -10.86 4.49
C LEU A 112 -12.52 -11.74 5.74
N GLU A 113 -13.59 -12.19 6.40
CA GLU A 113 -13.51 -13.15 7.51
C GLU A 113 -12.87 -14.50 7.11
N SER A 114 -12.92 -14.83 5.81
CA SER A 114 -12.33 -16.07 5.28
C SER A 114 -10.80 -15.99 5.07
N PHE A 115 -10.20 -14.80 5.20
CA PHE A 115 -8.76 -14.59 5.01
C PHE A 115 -8.00 -14.65 6.33
N THR A 116 -6.80 -15.23 6.30
CA THR A 116 -5.93 -15.32 7.50
C THR A 116 -5.33 -13.97 7.88
N ASN A 117 -5.02 -13.15 6.87
CA ASN A 117 -4.46 -11.82 7.03
C ASN A 117 -5.32 -10.81 6.25
N VAL A 118 -5.63 -9.68 6.85
CA VAL A 118 -6.35 -8.59 6.18
C VAL A 118 -5.51 -7.33 6.20
N ILE A 119 -5.26 -6.79 5.02
CA ILE A 119 -4.52 -5.55 4.80
C ILE A 119 -5.51 -4.57 4.19
N ILE A 120 -5.63 -3.40 4.80
CA ILE A 120 -6.43 -2.30 4.25
C ILE A 120 -5.48 -1.16 3.92
N ALA A 121 -5.32 -0.87 2.62
CA ALA A 121 -4.54 0.25 2.13
C ALA A 121 -5.45 1.41 1.74
N VAL A 122 -5.28 2.57 2.36
CA VAL A 122 -6.10 3.76 2.13
C VAL A 122 -5.32 4.80 1.34
N ILE A 123 -5.85 5.25 0.21
CA ILE A 123 -5.26 6.36 -0.54
C ILE A 123 -5.76 7.68 0.04
N VAL A 124 -4.88 8.42 0.71
CA VAL A 124 -5.23 9.72 1.32
C VAL A 124 -4.29 10.79 0.80
N LYS A 125 -4.78 11.57 -0.16
CA LYS A 125 -4.05 12.70 -0.75
C LYS A 125 -4.60 14.03 -0.26
N PRO A 126 -3.76 15.08 -0.13
CA PRO A 126 -4.26 16.44 -0.01
C PRO A 126 -4.97 16.83 -1.32
N ALA A 127 -6.30 16.87 -1.32
CA ALA A 127 -7.04 17.46 -2.43
C ALA A 127 -7.03 18.99 -2.28
N ALA A 128 -6.90 19.71 -3.39
CA ALA A 128 -6.87 21.18 -3.41
C ALA A 128 -8.20 21.85 -2.92
N TRP A 129 -9.21 21.05 -2.57
CA TRP A 129 -10.56 21.50 -2.18
C TRP A 129 -11.08 20.63 -1.02
N HIS A 130 -10.71 20.99 0.21
CA HIS A 130 -11.34 20.74 1.52
C HIS A 130 -11.86 19.35 1.96
N LYS A 131 -11.87 18.30 1.14
CA LYS A 131 -12.23 16.94 1.57
C LYS A 131 -10.95 16.13 1.77
N PHE A 132 -10.55 16.01 3.03
CA PHE A 132 -9.42 15.19 3.45
C PHE A 132 -9.94 13.87 4.01
N GLY A 133 -9.21 12.79 3.74
CA GLY A 133 -9.48 11.49 4.35
C GLY A 133 -10.50 10.64 3.57
N LEU A 134 -11.05 9.66 4.29
CA LEU A 134 -12.00 8.69 3.76
C LEU A 134 -13.42 9.26 3.70
N LEU A 135 -14.26 8.73 2.80
CA LEU A 135 -15.70 8.97 2.85
C LEU A 135 -16.30 8.36 4.13
N PRO A 136 -17.43 8.86 4.65
CA PRO A 136 -18.02 8.34 5.89
C PRO A 136 -18.29 6.83 5.89
N SER A 137 -18.84 6.27 4.81
CA SER A 137 -19.09 4.82 4.68
C SER A 137 -17.79 4.01 4.67
N GLN A 138 -16.79 4.49 3.93
CA GLN A 138 -15.45 3.88 3.90
C GLN A 138 -14.78 3.93 5.28
N ALA A 139 -14.87 5.06 5.99
CA ALA A 139 -14.34 5.18 7.35
C ALA A 139 -15.08 4.28 8.34
N ALA A 140 -16.39 4.10 8.19
CA ALA A 140 -17.17 3.18 8.99
C ALA A 140 -16.73 1.73 8.74
N PHE A 141 -16.59 1.33 7.47
CA PHE A 141 -16.07 0.02 7.06
C PHE A 141 -14.68 -0.25 7.67
N VAL A 142 -13.71 0.66 7.51
CA VAL A 142 -12.36 0.46 8.08
C VAL A 142 -12.39 0.34 9.61
N ARG A 143 -13.22 1.14 10.28
CA ARG A 143 -13.38 1.08 11.75
C ARG A 143 -14.01 -0.24 12.20
N GLU A 144 -15.02 -0.72 11.49
CA GLU A 144 -15.63 -2.01 11.76
C GLU A 144 -14.61 -3.14 11.62
N MET A 145 -13.92 -3.21 10.48
CA MET A 145 -12.92 -4.24 10.20
C MET A 145 -11.79 -4.28 11.25
N THR A 146 -11.26 -3.10 11.61
CA THR A 146 -10.19 -2.99 12.62
C THR A 146 -10.68 -3.35 14.04
N SER A 147 -11.97 -3.20 14.34
CA SER A 147 -12.55 -3.59 15.63
C SER A 147 -12.88 -5.08 15.77
N GLN A 148 -13.10 -5.78 14.64
CA GLN A 148 -13.55 -7.17 14.61
C GLN A 148 -12.40 -8.17 14.43
N GLN A 149 -11.34 -7.79 13.73
CA GLN A 149 -10.21 -8.67 13.47
C GLN A 149 -8.87 -7.93 13.35
N GLU A 150 -7.77 -8.69 13.35
CA GLU A 150 -6.43 -8.14 13.15
C GLU A 150 -6.28 -7.60 11.72
N VAL A 151 -6.32 -6.27 11.60
CA VAL A 151 -6.10 -5.57 10.32
C VAL A 151 -4.75 -4.86 10.34
N ILE A 152 -3.98 -5.01 9.27
CA ILE A 152 -2.82 -4.16 8.98
C ILE A 152 -3.33 -2.97 8.16
N LEU A 153 -3.31 -1.79 8.76
CA LEU A 153 -3.74 -0.55 8.10
C LEU A 153 -2.56 0.14 7.43
N VAL A 154 -2.72 0.55 6.18
CA VAL A 154 -1.66 1.18 5.39
C VAL A 154 -2.13 2.52 4.83
N ALA A 155 -1.40 3.60 5.10
CA ALA A 155 -1.60 4.89 4.46
C ALA A 155 -0.74 5.00 3.19
N LEU A 156 -1.40 5.10 2.03
CA LEU A 156 -0.81 5.49 0.75
C LEU A 156 -1.01 7.01 0.56
N GLY A 157 -0.16 7.79 1.20
CA GLY A 157 -0.28 9.26 1.22
C GLY A 157 0.00 9.83 2.61
N SER A 158 -0.94 10.59 3.15
CA SER A 158 -0.78 11.21 4.47
C SER A 158 -0.86 10.19 5.61
N PRO A 159 0.10 10.15 6.55
CA PRO A 159 0.04 9.27 7.73
C PRO A 159 -1.07 9.67 8.72
N ILE A 160 -1.64 10.87 8.60
CA ILE A 160 -2.63 11.42 9.55
C ILE A 160 -3.85 10.51 9.67
N VAL A 161 -4.27 9.87 8.56
CA VAL A 161 -5.44 8.97 8.56
C VAL A 161 -5.27 7.78 9.50
N LEU A 162 -4.04 7.37 9.81
CA LEU A 162 -3.78 6.23 10.70
C LEU A 162 -4.23 6.52 12.13
N ALA A 163 -4.24 7.80 12.55
CA ALA A 163 -4.69 8.19 13.88
C ALA A 163 -6.21 8.02 14.09
N ASP A 164 -6.99 7.94 13.00
CA ASP A 164 -8.45 7.75 13.06
C ASP A 164 -8.86 6.30 13.37
N PHE A 165 -7.89 5.37 13.35
CA PHE A 165 -8.09 3.92 13.49
C PHE A 165 -7.06 3.29 14.46
N PRO A 166 -7.12 3.64 15.76
CA PRO A 166 -6.14 3.16 16.76
C PRO A 166 -6.22 1.64 17.00
N ASP A 167 -7.32 0.99 16.64
CA ASP A 167 -7.54 -0.44 16.85
C ASP A 167 -6.85 -1.33 15.79
N ALA A 168 -6.23 -0.73 14.76
CA ALA A 168 -5.45 -1.49 13.79
C ALA A 168 -4.29 -2.24 14.46
N SER A 169 -4.14 -3.53 14.16
CA SER A 169 -3.07 -4.37 14.71
C SER A 169 -1.66 -3.90 14.35
N SER A 170 -1.53 -3.18 13.24
CA SER A 170 -0.32 -2.52 12.80
C SER A 170 -0.68 -1.39 11.83
N SER A 171 0.07 -0.29 11.89
CA SER A 171 -0.15 0.88 11.06
C SER A 171 1.11 1.22 10.28
N ILE A 172 1.02 1.23 8.95
CA ILE A 172 2.12 1.43 8.01
C ILE A 172 1.87 2.72 7.22
N CYS A 173 2.89 3.53 6.98
CA CYS A 173 2.84 4.64 6.03
C CYS A 173 3.81 4.39 4.88
N ALA A 174 3.31 4.38 3.64
CA ALA A 174 4.10 4.30 2.40
C ALA A 174 4.17 5.64 1.64
N PHE A 175 3.60 6.70 2.22
CA PHE A 175 3.66 8.11 1.78
C PHE A 175 3.07 8.47 0.40
N SER A 176 2.83 7.50 -0.49
CA SER A 176 2.30 7.75 -1.82
C SER A 176 1.61 6.52 -2.41
N ASP A 177 0.75 6.75 -3.40
CA ASP A 177 0.07 5.75 -4.22
C ASP A 177 0.65 5.67 -5.65
N VAL A 178 1.87 6.18 -5.85
CA VAL A 178 2.59 5.96 -7.11
C VAL A 178 3.20 4.56 -7.14
N GLU A 179 3.48 4.07 -8.35
CA GLU A 179 3.99 2.72 -8.59
C GLU A 179 5.17 2.32 -7.67
N PRO A 180 6.27 3.10 -7.53
CA PRO A 180 7.36 2.75 -6.61
C PRO A 180 6.91 2.52 -5.16
N SER A 181 6.00 3.34 -4.63
CA SER A 181 5.49 3.20 -3.26
C SER A 181 4.59 1.96 -3.11
N MET A 182 3.76 1.67 -4.10
CA MET A 182 2.94 0.45 -4.12
C MET A 182 3.81 -0.81 -4.15
N LEU A 183 4.84 -0.85 -5.01
CA LEU A 183 5.75 -1.99 -5.10
C LEU A 183 6.56 -2.14 -3.81
N ALA A 184 7.05 -1.03 -3.25
CA ALA A 184 7.78 -1.03 -1.99
C ALA A 184 6.94 -1.57 -0.82
N LEU A 185 5.64 -1.24 -0.79
CA LEU A 185 4.71 -1.79 0.20
C LEU A 185 4.63 -3.32 0.09
N VAL A 186 4.48 -3.86 -1.12
CA VAL A 186 4.42 -5.32 -1.31
C VAL A 186 5.73 -5.99 -0.91
N ASP A 187 6.88 -5.43 -1.28
CA ASP A 187 8.21 -5.88 -0.83
C ASP A 187 8.28 -5.93 0.72
N PHE A 188 7.77 -4.88 1.36
CA PHE A 188 7.74 -4.78 2.81
C PHE A 188 6.84 -5.85 3.44
N LEU A 189 5.63 -6.04 2.94
CA LEU A 189 4.69 -7.04 3.43
C LEU A 189 5.27 -8.44 3.31
N LYS A 190 5.81 -8.79 2.13
CA LYS A 190 6.42 -10.10 1.87
C LYS A 190 7.58 -10.40 2.81
N LYS A 191 8.42 -9.41 3.13
CA LYS A 191 9.51 -9.56 4.10
C LYS A 191 9.01 -9.87 5.52
N HIS A 192 7.79 -9.51 5.86
CA HIS A 192 7.17 -9.72 7.17
C HIS A 192 6.20 -10.90 7.22
N GLU A 193 6.07 -11.67 6.12
CA GLU A 193 5.47 -13.00 6.17
C GLU A 193 6.39 -13.93 6.97
N ILE A 194 5.86 -14.47 8.07
CA ILE A 194 6.64 -15.33 8.96
C ILE A 194 6.83 -16.68 8.26
N ASP A 195 8.06 -17.01 7.86
CA ASP A 195 8.38 -18.33 7.33
C ASP A 195 8.14 -19.41 8.42
N PRO A 196 7.23 -20.38 8.19
CA PRO A 196 6.96 -21.45 9.15
C PRO A 196 8.20 -22.31 9.46
N LEU A 197 9.22 -22.31 8.60
CA LEU A 197 10.46 -23.08 8.78
C LEU A 197 11.50 -22.40 9.72
N HIS A 198 11.31 -21.13 10.08
CA HIS A 198 12.24 -20.41 10.98
C HIS A 198 11.81 -20.38 12.46
N GLN A 199 10.60 -20.87 12.80
CA GLN A 199 10.18 -20.98 14.21
C GLN A 199 10.72 -22.22 14.94
N SER A 200 11.14 -23.27 14.23
CA SER A 200 11.61 -24.52 14.83
C SER A 200 13.05 -24.46 15.38
N TYR A 201 13.82 -23.41 15.10
CA TYR A 201 15.20 -23.27 15.60
C TYR A 201 15.33 -22.43 16.88
N SER A 202 14.29 -21.70 17.28
CA SER A 202 14.37 -20.76 18.42
C SER A 202 13.90 -21.34 19.75
N LEU A 203 13.41 -22.59 19.79
CA LEU A 203 12.91 -23.24 21.01
C LEU A 203 13.89 -24.26 21.63
N HIS A 204 15.12 -24.38 21.09
CA HIS A 204 16.13 -25.34 21.60
C HIS A 204 17.47 -24.69 21.98
N SER A 205 17.52 -23.39 22.22
CA SER A 205 18.74 -22.75 22.71
C SER A 205 18.42 -21.57 23.62
N SER A 206 18.10 -21.86 24.88
CA SER A 206 18.64 -21.24 26.12
C SER A 206 17.72 -21.55 27.29
#